data_AF-A0A3B7MF86-F1
#
_entry.id   AF-A0A3B7MF86-F1
#
_cell.length_a   1.000
_cell.length_b   1.000
_cell.length_c   1.000
_cell.angle_alpha   90.00
_cell.angle_beta   90.00
_cell.angle_gamma   90.00
#
_symmetry.space_group_name_H-M   'P 1'
#
loop_
_entity.id
_entity.type
_entity.pdbx_description
1 polymer ?
#
loop_
_entity_poly.entity_id
_entity_poly.type
_entity_poly.pdbx_seq_one_letter_code
_entity_poly.pdbx_strand_id
1 'polypeptide(L)'
;MKYVYILLTVCLFSSMKCDKDGSNSVIVTVTEQSTFGDKPWACIVENPDLSKHGFLCSIPAGQSKPVYSCADAVYIKNLPANLAVPGKRIIFYGYSDAGQPALFSSINHAHELTVSNAQEAR
;
A
#
# COMPACT_ATOMS: atom_id res chain seq x y z
N MET A 1 -6.28 -43.36 26.52
CA MET A 1 -5.42 -42.26 26.00
C MET A 1 -5.43 -42.10 24.47
N LYS A 2 -6.35 -42.74 23.73
CA LYS A 2 -6.45 -42.59 22.25
C LYS A 2 -7.32 -41.40 21.81
N TYR A 3 -8.26 -40.95 22.64
CA TYR A 3 -9.17 -39.85 22.31
C TYR A 3 -8.59 -38.44 22.54
N VAL A 4 -7.50 -38.33 23.29
CA VAL A 4 -6.81 -37.05 23.56
C VAL A 4 -6.12 -36.53 22.29
N TYR A 5 -5.57 -37.42 21.47
CA TYR A 5 -4.95 -37.06 20.19
C TYR A 5 -5.99 -36.63 19.14
N ILE A 6 -7.19 -37.19 19.18
CA ILE A 6 -8.29 -36.85 18.25
C ILE A 6 -8.88 -35.49 18.59
N LEU A 7 -8.95 -35.12 19.88
CA LEU A 7 -9.38 -33.78 20.29
C LEU A 7 -8.37 -32.69 19.90
N LEU A 8 -7.07 -33.00 19.92
CA LEU A 8 -6.01 -32.04 19.64
C LEU A 8 -5.88 -31.70 18.14
N THR A 9 -6.18 -32.65 17.25
CA THR A 9 -6.20 -32.41 15.80
C THR A 9 -7.44 -31.65 15.33
N VAL A 10 -8.59 -31.81 15.99
CA VAL A 10 -9.81 -31.05 15.65
C VAL A 10 -9.67 -29.57 16.03
N CYS A 11 -8.95 -29.23 17.10
CA CYS A 11 -8.71 -27.82 17.47
C CYS A 11 -7.79 -27.05 16.50
N LEU A 12 -6.91 -27.74 15.76
CA LEU A 12 -5.99 -27.10 14.82
C LEU A 12 -6.65 -26.70 13.49
N PHE A 13 -7.80 -27.29 13.14
CA PHE A 13 -8.53 -26.95 11.91
C PHE A 13 -9.52 -25.79 12.07
N SER A 14 -9.91 -25.45 13.30
CA SER A 14 -10.90 -24.39 13.56
C SER A 14 -10.33 -22.96 13.52
N SER A 15 -9.04 -22.81 13.24
CA SER A 15 -8.37 -21.51 13.14
C SER A 15 -8.11 -21.07 11.70
N MET A 16 -8.84 -21.64 10.73
CA MET A 16 -9.20 -20.88 9.54
C MET A 16 -10.14 -19.74 9.97
N LYS A 17 -9.56 -18.73 10.63
CA LYS A 17 -10.03 -17.37 10.51
C LYS A 17 -10.04 -17.11 9.02
N CYS A 18 -11.22 -17.23 8.45
CA CYS A 18 -11.59 -16.46 7.30
C CYS A 18 -11.50 -15.01 7.79
N ASP A 19 -10.30 -14.44 7.73
CA ASP A 19 -10.18 -12.99 7.69
C ASP A 19 -11.01 -12.63 6.47
N LYS A 20 -12.23 -12.18 6.75
CA LYS A 20 -13.04 -11.47 5.78
C LYS A 20 -12.15 -10.30 5.40
N ASP A 21 -11.37 -10.49 4.35
CA ASP A 21 -10.54 -9.48 3.70
C ASP A 21 -11.52 -8.40 3.24
N GLY A 22 -11.93 -7.54 4.18
CA GLY A 22 -12.25 -6.16 3.92
C GLY A 22 -10.94 -5.46 3.56
N SER A 23 -10.19 -6.03 2.62
CA SER A 23 -8.96 -5.46 2.12
C SER A 23 -9.37 -4.14 1.48
N ASN A 24 -9.02 -3.05 2.17
CA ASN A 24 -9.25 -1.70 1.71
C ASN A 24 -8.40 -1.52 0.45
N SER A 25 -8.96 -1.91 -0.68
CA SER A 25 -8.26 -1.87 -1.95
C SER A 25 -7.87 -0.43 -2.24
N VAL A 26 -6.63 -0.22 -2.64
CA VAL A 26 -6.12 1.09 -2.99
C VAL A 26 -6.07 1.16 -4.50
N ILE A 27 -6.69 2.19 -5.07
CA ILE A 27 -6.60 2.49 -6.50
C ILE A 27 -5.66 3.67 -6.66
N VAL A 28 -4.64 3.50 -7.48
CA VAL A 28 -3.67 4.56 -7.78
C VAL A 28 -3.44 4.68 -9.29
N THR A 29 -3.09 5.88 -9.74
CA THR A 29 -2.59 6.14 -11.08
C THR A 29 -1.08 6.32 -11.03
N VAL A 30 -0.36 5.53 -11.82
CA VAL A 30 1.11 5.63 -11.95
C VAL A 30 1.46 6.94 -12.65
N THR A 31 2.40 7.72 -12.10
CA THR A 31 2.82 8.99 -12.70
C THR A 31 4.18 8.87 -13.37
N GLU A 32 5.23 8.64 -12.60
CA GLU A 32 6.60 8.59 -13.09
C GLU A 32 7.47 7.69 -12.22
N GLN A 33 8.61 7.30 -12.77
CA GLN A 33 9.64 6.63 -11.99
C GLN A 33 10.51 7.67 -11.31
N SER A 34 10.66 7.55 -10.00
CA SER A 34 11.56 8.39 -9.22
C SER A 34 13.02 8.22 -9.64
N THR A 35 13.79 9.28 -9.51
CA THR A 35 15.25 9.28 -9.73
C THR A 35 16.07 9.00 -8.46
N PHE A 36 15.42 8.92 -7.29
CA PHE A 36 16.09 8.67 -6.01
C PHE A 36 16.03 7.20 -5.58
N GLY A 37 16.93 6.81 -4.68
CA GLY A 37 16.93 5.48 -4.04
C GLY A 37 16.88 4.33 -5.05
N ASP A 38 16.01 3.35 -4.77
CA ASP A 38 15.75 2.19 -5.64
C ASP A 38 14.86 2.52 -6.85
N LYS A 39 14.65 3.81 -7.15
CA LYS A 39 13.80 4.33 -8.24
C LYS A 39 12.36 3.81 -8.16
N PRO A 40 11.65 4.03 -7.03
CA PRO A 40 10.26 3.62 -6.90
C PRO A 40 9.36 4.40 -7.87
N TRP A 41 8.19 3.84 -8.15
CA TRP A 41 7.18 4.49 -8.98
C TRP A 41 6.29 5.40 -8.15
N ALA A 42 6.30 6.69 -8.46
CA ALA A 42 5.37 7.64 -7.90
C ALA A 42 3.97 7.36 -8.45
N CYS A 43 2.98 7.33 -7.56
CA CYS A 43 1.60 7.05 -7.90
C CYS A 43 0.67 7.99 -7.11
N ILE A 44 -0.40 8.46 -7.74
CA ILE A 44 -1.45 9.27 -7.11
C ILE A 44 -2.61 8.37 -6.69
N VAL A 45 -3.04 8.47 -5.45
CA VAL A 45 -4.21 7.78 -4.92
C VAL A 45 -5.47 8.46 -5.43
N GLU A 46 -6.36 7.71 -6.06
CA GLU A 46 -7.55 8.30 -6.69
C GLU A 46 -8.62 8.72 -5.68
N ASN A 47 -8.75 7.97 -4.58
CA ASN A 47 -9.72 8.23 -3.51
C ASN A 47 -9.01 8.15 -2.15
N PRO A 48 -8.21 9.17 -1.78
CA PRO A 48 -7.48 9.17 -0.52
C PRO A 48 -8.46 9.18 0.66
N ASP A 49 -8.33 8.19 1.55
CA ASP A 49 -9.16 8.02 2.75
C ASP A 49 -8.27 7.59 3.93
N LEU A 50 -7.98 8.54 4.82
CA LEU A 50 -7.10 8.33 5.98
C LEU A 50 -7.69 7.30 6.97
N SER A 51 -9.01 7.07 6.95
CA SER A 51 -9.64 6.07 7.81
C SER A 51 -9.41 4.64 7.32
N LYS A 52 -9.04 4.47 6.04
CA LYS A 52 -8.83 3.17 5.38
C LYS A 52 -7.37 2.87 5.08
N HIS A 53 -6.56 3.90 4.89
CA HIS A 53 -5.19 3.78 4.37
C HIS A 53 -4.22 4.45 5.34
N GLY A 54 -3.53 3.64 6.15
CA GLY A 54 -2.67 4.13 7.24
C GLY A 54 -1.39 4.85 6.79
N PHE A 55 -0.99 4.68 5.52
CA PHE A 55 0.14 5.41 4.93
C PHE A 55 -0.22 6.85 4.54
N LEU A 56 -1.52 7.20 4.57
CA LEU A 56 -1.97 8.56 4.28
C LEU A 56 -1.86 9.43 5.53
N CYS A 57 -1.56 10.71 5.33
CA CYS A 57 -1.43 11.71 6.37
C CYS A 57 -2.38 12.89 6.14
N SER A 58 -2.67 13.64 7.21
CA SER A 58 -3.34 14.94 7.10
C SER A 58 -2.28 16.03 7.08
N ILE A 59 -2.32 16.89 6.06
CA ILE A 59 -1.44 18.06 5.98
C ILE A 59 -2.27 19.29 6.37
N PRO A 60 -1.91 20.04 7.43
CA PRO A 60 -2.63 21.23 7.83
C PRO A 60 -2.70 22.27 6.72
N ALA A 61 -3.83 22.98 6.65
CA ALA A 61 -3.99 24.08 5.71
C ALA A 61 -2.89 25.14 5.89
N GLY A 62 -2.34 25.62 4.77
CA GLY A 62 -1.26 26.62 4.76
C GLY A 62 0.15 26.05 4.92
N GLN A 63 0.33 24.74 5.13
CA GLN A 63 1.64 24.12 5.04
C GLN A 63 2.04 23.83 3.59
N SER A 64 3.35 23.83 3.33
CA SER A 64 3.89 23.42 2.04
C SER A 64 3.61 21.93 1.80
N LYS A 65 3.03 21.64 0.63
CA LYS A 65 2.74 20.29 0.16
C LYS A 65 3.73 19.93 -0.94
N PRO A 66 4.52 18.84 -0.79
CA PRO A 66 5.34 18.31 -1.88
C PRO A 66 4.47 17.89 -3.07
N VAL A 67 5.06 17.78 -4.26
CA VAL A 67 4.37 17.27 -5.46
C VAL A 67 3.74 15.90 -5.18
N TYR A 68 4.52 14.99 -4.57
CA TYR A 68 4.05 13.70 -4.07
C TYR A 68 3.99 13.73 -2.56
N SER A 69 2.81 14.03 -2.03
CA SER A 69 2.58 14.18 -0.60
C SER A 69 2.00 12.92 0.03
N CYS A 70 2.15 12.75 1.34
CA CYS A 70 1.46 11.66 2.05
C CYS A 70 -0.06 11.85 2.11
N ALA A 71 -0.64 12.97 1.67
CA ALA A 71 -2.09 13.13 1.67
C ALA A 71 -2.78 12.38 0.51
N ASP A 72 -2.05 12.14 -0.59
CA ASP A 72 -2.65 11.67 -1.85
C ASP A 72 -1.68 10.92 -2.78
N ALA A 73 -0.45 10.63 -2.35
CA ALA A 73 0.52 9.95 -3.19
C ALA A 73 1.28 8.87 -2.41
N VAL A 74 1.82 7.91 -3.17
CA VAL A 74 2.65 6.82 -2.67
C VAL A 74 3.80 6.56 -3.64
N TYR A 75 4.91 6.05 -3.14
CA TYR A 75 5.99 5.49 -3.94
C TYR A 75 5.92 3.96 -3.88
N ILE A 76 5.81 3.28 -5.02
CA ILE A 76 5.73 1.81 -5.05
C ILE A 76 7.04 1.22 -5.57
N LYS A 77 7.69 0.38 -4.77
CA LYS A 77 9.01 -0.22 -5.10
C LYS A 77 8.94 -1.40 -6.06
N ASN A 78 7.86 -2.18 -6.00
CA ASN A 78 7.80 -3.50 -6.64
C ASN A 78 6.67 -3.62 -7.68
N LEU A 79 6.42 -2.56 -8.46
CA LEU A 79 5.49 -2.67 -9.59
C LEU A 79 6.06 -3.59 -10.68
N PRO A 80 5.28 -4.56 -11.18
CA PRO A 80 5.69 -5.36 -12.32
C PRO A 80 5.70 -4.50 -13.59
N ALA A 81 6.58 -4.83 -14.55
CA ALA A 81 6.84 -3.99 -15.72
C ALA A 81 5.59 -3.65 -16.56
N ASN A 82 4.61 -4.55 -16.61
CA ASN A 82 3.35 -4.34 -17.32
C ASN A 82 2.42 -3.33 -16.61
N LEU A 83 2.61 -3.09 -15.31
CA LEU A 83 1.86 -2.12 -14.51
C LEU A 83 2.62 -0.80 -14.31
N ALA A 84 3.96 -0.86 -14.37
CA ALA A 84 4.89 0.25 -14.23
C ALA A 84 4.91 1.16 -15.48
N VAL A 85 3.78 1.77 -15.81
CA VAL A 85 3.61 2.63 -17.00
C VAL A 85 2.88 3.91 -16.59
N PRO A 86 3.41 5.11 -16.90
CA PRO A 86 2.70 6.38 -16.66
C PRO A 86 1.27 6.38 -17.19
N GLY A 87 0.34 6.88 -16.39
CA GLY A 87 -1.10 6.93 -16.69
C GLY A 87 -1.84 5.62 -16.45
N LYS A 88 -1.15 4.51 -16.13
CA LYS A 88 -1.81 3.24 -15.84
C LYS A 88 -2.49 3.30 -14.48
N ARG A 89 -3.77 2.90 -14.45
CA ARG A 89 -4.55 2.73 -13.23
C ARG A 89 -4.34 1.34 -12.67
N ILE A 90 -3.95 1.25 -11.42
CA ILE A 90 -3.68 -0.01 -10.75
C ILE A 90 -4.48 -0.10 -9.46
N ILE A 91 -4.85 -1.31 -9.08
CA ILE A 91 -5.50 -1.64 -7.82
C ILE A 91 -4.67 -2.68 -7.09
N PHE A 92 -4.45 -2.49 -5.79
CA PHE A 92 -3.81 -3.46 -4.92
C PHE A 92 -4.57 -3.60 -3.61
N TYR A 93 -4.44 -4.77 -2.98
CA TYR A 93 -5.23 -5.13 -1.78
C TYR A 93 -4.36 -5.26 -0.53
N GLY A 94 -3.06 -5.50 -0.70
CA GLY A 94 -2.10 -5.57 0.41
C GLY A 94 -0.87 -4.73 0.12
N TYR A 95 -0.28 -4.20 1.20
CA TYR A 95 0.97 -3.47 1.13
C TYR A 95 1.73 -3.57 2.45
N SER A 96 3.04 -3.39 2.38
CA SER A 96 3.92 -3.11 3.51
C SER A 96 4.39 -1.66 3.38
N ASP A 97 4.20 -0.88 4.44
CA ASP A 97 4.60 0.51 4.52
C ASP A 97 6.00 0.61 5.17
N ALA A 98 6.97 1.10 4.39
CA ALA A 98 8.34 1.35 4.85
C ALA A 98 8.53 2.77 5.41
N GLY A 99 7.44 3.54 5.52
CA GLY A 99 7.46 4.94 5.90
C GLY A 99 7.94 5.83 4.75
N GLN A 100 8.43 7.01 5.10
CA GLN A 100 8.85 8.00 4.11
C GLN A 100 10.27 7.73 3.63
N PRO A 101 10.59 8.04 2.35
CA PRO A 101 11.96 7.98 1.87
C PRO A 101 12.89 8.81 2.76
N ALA A 102 13.96 8.19 3.26
CA ALA A 102 14.92 8.83 4.17
C ALA A 102 15.61 10.09 3.61
N LEU A 103 15.55 10.27 2.29
CA LEU A 103 16.11 11.42 1.59
C LEU A 103 15.24 12.69 1.70
N PHE A 104 14.00 12.56 2.18
CA PHE A 104 13.11 13.70 2.34
C PHE A 104 13.18 14.26 3.76
N SER A 105 13.41 15.57 3.87
CA SER A 105 13.51 16.28 5.15
C SER A 105 12.14 16.63 5.76
N SER A 106 11.05 16.28 5.08
CA SER A 106 9.69 16.66 5.48
C SER A 106 8.81 15.43 5.68
N ILE A 107 8.04 15.46 6.77
CA ILE A 107 7.04 14.44 7.10
C ILE A 107 5.77 14.53 6.24
N ASN A 108 5.73 15.43 5.25
CA ASN A 108 4.59 15.58 4.35
C ASN A 108 4.79 14.82 3.02
N HIS A 109 5.90 14.09 2.85
CA HIS A 109 6.17 13.31 1.63
C HIS A 109 5.43 11.99 1.60
N ALA A 110 5.10 11.53 0.40
CA ALA A 110 4.53 10.21 0.16
C ALA A 110 5.39 9.08 0.75
N HIS A 111 4.72 8.04 1.26
CA HIS A 111 5.36 6.85 1.82
C HIS A 111 5.84 5.89 0.73
N GLU A 112 6.84 5.07 1.05
CA GLU A 112 7.31 3.95 0.24
C GLU A 112 6.57 2.66 0.60
N LEU A 113 5.89 2.09 -0.40
CA LEU A 113 5.14 0.86 -0.27
C LEU A 113 5.76 -0.27 -1.09
N THR A 114 5.69 -1.48 -0.53
CA THR A 114 5.78 -2.72 -1.28
C THR A 114 4.39 -3.32 -1.35
N VAL A 115 3.83 -3.47 -2.56
CA VAL A 115 2.43 -3.89 -2.77
C VAL A 115 2.33 -5.38 -3.10
N SER A 116 1.21 -6.00 -2.76
CA SER A 116 0.86 -7.37 -3.13
C SER A 116 -0.47 -7.41 -3.88
N ASN A 117 -0.59 -8.38 -4.79
CA ASN A 117 -1.78 -8.56 -5.65
C ASN A 117 -2.13 -7.29 -6.46
N ALA A 118 -1.12 -6.55 -6.92
CA ALA A 118 -1.33 -5.41 -7.79
C ALA A 118 -1.77 -5.87 -9.18
N GLN A 119 -2.84 -5.27 -9.69
CA GLN A 119 -3.39 -5.55 -11.01
C GLN A 119 -3.90 -4.26 -11.66
N GLU A 120 -4.16 -4.29 -12.96
CA GLU A 120 -4.75 -3.16 -13.67
C GLU A 120 -6.19 -2.94 -13.18
N ALA A 121 -6.54 -1.71 -12.83
CA ALA A 121 -7.89 -1.34 -12.44
C ALA A 121 -8.78 -1.24 -13.68
N ARG A 122 -9.96 -1.88 -13.65
CA ARG A 122 -10.95 -1.82 -14.73
C ARG A 122 -11.79 -0.55 -14.68
#